data_AF-A0AAU6D7W8-F1
#
_entry.id   AF-A0AAU6D7W8-F1
#
_cell.length_a   1.000
_cell.length_b   1.000
_cell.length_c   1.000
_cell.angle_alpha   90.00
_cell.angle_beta   90.00
_cell.angle_gamma   90.00
#
_symmetry.space_group_name_H-M   'P 1'
#
loop_
_entity.id
_entity.type
_entity.pdbx_description
1 polymer ?
#
loop_
_entity_poly.entity_id
_entity_poly.type
_entity_poly.pdbx_seq_one_letter_code
_entity_poly.pdbx_strand_id
1 'polypeptide(L)' 'MLKDGGSAAARQSVLESFHGLGTTGEGIERYRMVALDVPPEADLLRIRKLLEHGEAEEWWHWEEGCVTAARHSIASG' A
#
# COMPACT_ATOMS: atom_id res chain seq x y z
N MET A 1 1.43 9.08 -7.71
CA MET A 1 -0.05 9.23 -7.69
C MET A 1 -0.59 8.76 -9.02
N LEU A 2 -1.62 7.91 -9.03
CA LEU A 2 -2.02 7.17 -10.23
C LEU A 2 -2.84 8.00 -11.22
N LYS A 3 -2.33 9.16 -11.65
CA LYS A 3 -3.08 10.13 -12.46
C LYS A 3 -3.14 9.80 -13.97
N ASP A 4 -2.46 8.75 -14.42
CA ASP A 4 -2.38 8.36 -15.83
C ASP A 4 -2.99 6.98 -16.11
N GLY A 5 -4.07 6.63 -15.43
CA GLY A 5 -4.83 5.41 -15.70
C GLY A 5 -4.04 4.11 -15.54
N GLY A 6 -3.12 4.05 -14.56
CA GLY A 6 -2.34 2.84 -14.26
C GLY A 6 -1.03 2.68 -15.02
N SER A 7 -0.51 3.74 -15.65
CA SER A 7 0.78 3.72 -16.36
C SER A 7 1.93 3.19 -15.49
N ALA A 8 3.03 2.77 -16.13
CA ALA A 8 4.21 2.29 -15.40
C ALA A 8 4.77 3.37 -14.45
N ALA A 9 4.86 4.62 -14.91
CA ALA A 9 5.32 5.74 -14.09
C ALA A 9 4.39 6.03 -12.90
N ALA A 10 3.08 5.93 -13.13
CA ALA A 10 2.07 6.09 -12.11
C ALA A 10 2.20 5.03 -11.00
N ARG A 11 2.40 3.76 -11.38
CA ARG A 11 2.65 2.65 -10.43
C ARG A 11 3.98 2.80 -9.70
N GLN A 12 5.04 3.22 -10.40
CA GLN A 12 6.34 3.46 -9.80
C GLN A 12 6.29 4.57 -8.73
N SER A 13 5.59 5.67 -9.02
CA SER A 13 5.40 6.76 -8.05
C SER A 13 4.63 6.32 -6.81
N VAL A 14 3.66 5.40 -6.94
CA VAL A 14 2.97 4.80 -5.80
C VAL A 14 3.95 3.96 -4.97
N LEU A 15 4.69 3.05 -5.59
CA LEU A 15 5.70 2.22 -4.91
C LEU A 15 6.71 3.06 -4.12
N GLU A 16 7.24 4.13 -4.71
CA GLU A 16 8.19 5.03 -4.04
C GLU A 16 7.57 5.74 -2.82
N SER A 17 6.30 6.13 -2.91
CA SER A 17 5.59 6.81 -1.82
C SER A 17 5.42 5.88 -0.61
N PHE A 18 5.07 4.61 -0.86
CA PHE A 18 4.88 3.61 0.20
C PHE A 18 6.20 3.04 0.71
N HIS A 19 7.24 2.96 -0.13
CA HIS A 19 8.59 2.56 0.30
C HIS A 19 9.14 3.46 1.40
N GLY A 20 8.87 4.77 1.34
CA GLY A 20 9.22 5.72 2.41
C GLY A 20 8.51 5.47 3.76
N LEU A 21 7.49 4.60 3.78
CA LEU A 21 6.72 4.21 4.97
C LEU A 21 7.10 2.81 5.49
N GLY A 22 8.14 2.19 4.90
CA GLY A 22 8.65 0.89 5.30
C GLY A 22 8.00 -0.30 4.58
N THR A 23 7.26 -0.08 3.49
CA THR A 23 6.69 -1.18 2.68
C THR A 23 7.62 -1.59 1.56
N THR A 24 7.42 -2.80 1.04
CA THR A 24 7.90 -3.21 -0.29
C THR A 24 6.71 -3.47 -1.20
N GLY A 25 6.91 -3.68 -2.49
CA GLY A 25 5.80 -3.98 -3.38
C GLY A 25 6.19 -4.16 -4.84
N GLU A 26 5.21 -4.59 -5.64
CA GLU A 26 5.36 -4.84 -7.07
C GLU A 26 4.21 -4.19 -7.85
N GLY A 27 4.54 -3.58 -9.00
CA GLY A 27 3.55 -3.05 -9.94
C GLY A 27 3.14 -4.11 -10.97
N ILE A 28 1.88 -4.52 -10.95
CA ILE A 28 1.34 -5.57 -11.83
C ILE A 28 0.66 -4.91 -13.04
N GLU A 29 1.33 -4.93 -14.20
CA GLU A 29 0.91 -4.18 -15.38
C GLU A 29 -0.42 -4.61 -15.97
N ARG A 30 -0.62 -5.91 -16.11
CA ARG A 30 -1.82 -6.49 -16.70
C ARG A 30 -3.11 -6.01 -16.02
N TYR A 31 -3.05 -5.75 -14.72
CA TYR A 31 -4.19 -5.34 -13.91
C TYR A 31 -4.12 -3.88 -13.47
N ARG A 32 -3.06 -3.15 -13.87
CA ARG A 32 -2.82 -1.77 -13.42
C ARG A 32 -2.85 -1.63 -11.89
N MET A 33 -2.33 -2.65 -11.21
CA MET A 33 -2.38 -2.79 -9.76
C MET A 33 -0.99 -2.61 -9.16
N VAL A 34 -0.95 -2.24 -7.88
CA VAL A 34 0.25 -2.31 -7.05
C VAL A 34 -0.08 -3.23 -5.88
N ALA A 35 0.72 -4.27 -5.70
CA ALA A 35 0.70 -5.08 -4.49
C ALA A 35 1.74 -4.53 -3.51
N LEU A 36 1.34 -4.29 -2.26
CA LEU A 36 2.22 -3.80 -1.21
C LEU A 36 2.37 -4.88 -0.13
N ASP A 37 3.61 -5.20 0.20
CA ASP A 37 3.96 -5.97 1.38
C ASP A 37 4.23 -5.00 2.53
N VAL A 38 3.46 -5.15 3.60
CA VAL A 38 3.51 -4.26 4.76
C VAL A 38 4.06 -5.04 5.96
N PRO A 39 5.35 -4.87 6.31
CA PRO A 39 5.93 -5.53 7.48
C PRO A 39 5.40 -4.92 8.79
N PRO A 40 5.53 -5.63 9.93
CA PRO A 40 5.04 -5.16 11.24
C PRO A 40 5.62 -3.82 11.70
N GLU A 41 6.83 -3.48 11.27
CA GLU A 41 7.56 -2.27 11.64
C GLU A 41 7.15 -1.05 10.79
N ALA A 42 6.36 -1.26 9.73
CA ALA A 42 5.90 -0.19 8.86
C ALA A 42 4.90 0.74 9.57
N ASP A 43 4.84 2.00 9.14
CA ASP A 43 3.92 2.99 9.72
C ASP A 43 2.49 2.76 9.20
N LEU A 44 1.80 1.78 9.79
CA LEU A 44 0.44 1.37 9.40
C LEU A 44 -0.56 2.53 9.40
N LEU A 45 -0.45 3.44 10.39
CA LEU A 45 -1.36 4.58 10.49
C LEU A 45 -1.18 5.53 9.30
N ARG A 46 0.07 5.79 8.91
CA ARG A 46 0.36 6.67 7.78
C ARG A 46 0.08 6.01 6.43
N ILE A 47 0.32 4.70 6.32
CA ILE A 47 -0.05 3.88 5.15
C ILE A 47 -1.55 3.95 4.91
N ARG A 48 -2.36 3.69 5.96
CA ARG A 48 -3.82 3.74 5.85
C ARG A 48 -4.33 5.13 5.47
N LYS A 49 -3.81 6.18 6.11
CA LYS A 49 -4.17 7.57 5.73
C LYS A 49 -3.86 7.89 4.27
N LEU A 50 -2.74 7.40 3.75
CA LEU A 50 -2.37 7.62 2.35
C LEU A 50 -3.32 6.86 1.40
N LEU A 51 -3.66 5.61 1.73
CA LEU A 51 -4.62 4.81 0.96
C LEU A 51 -6.00 5.48 0.90
N GLU A 52 -6.54 5.87 2.06
CA GLU A 52 -7.83 6.55 2.18
C GLU A 52 -7.84 7.90 1.45
N HIS A 53 -6.75 8.67 1.54
CA HIS A 53 -6.65 9.94 0.82
C HIS A 53 -6.65 9.74 -0.70
N GLY A 54 -5.91 8.76 -1.22
CA GLY A 54 -5.90 8.50 -2.66
C GLY A 54 -7.20 7.91 -3.19
N GLU A 55 -7.97 7.22 -2.36
CA GLU A 55 -9.34 6.81 -2.70
C GLU A 55 -10.30 8.00 -2.72
N ALA A 56 -10.24 8.88 -1.72
CA ALA A 56 -11.08 10.08 -1.65
C ALA A 56 -10.82 11.05 -2.83
N GLU A 57 -9.59 11.10 -3.32
CA GLU A 57 -9.19 11.89 -4.49
C GLU A 57 -9.38 11.15 -5.83
N GLU A 58 -10.01 9.97 -5.79
CA GLU A 58 -10.31 9.12 -6.96
C GLU A 58 -9.04 8.72 -7.76
N TRP A 59 -7.88 8.65 -7.11
CA TRP A 59 -6.63 8.20 -7.75
C TRP A 59 -6.57 6.68 -7.89
N TRP A 60 -7.11 5.95 -6.92
CA TRP A 60 -7.12 4.49 -6.90
C TRP A 60 -8.25 3.94 -6.03
N HIS A 61 -8.51 2.65 -6.16
CA HIS A 61 -9.18 1.85 -5.13
C HIS A 61 -8.16 0.95 -4.45
N TRP A 62 -8.43 0.54 -3.23
CA TRP A 62 -7.54 -0.32 -2.47
C TRP A 62 -8.32 -1.36 -1.68
N GLU A 63 -7.70 -2.50 -1.45
CA GLU A 63 -8.26 -3.63 -0.70
C GLU A 63 -7.19 -4.19 0.25
N GLU A 64 -7.61 -4.72 1.40
CA GLU A 64 -6.71 -5.43 2.33
C GLU A 64 -6.61 -6.91 1.93
N GLY A 65 -5.46 -7.30 1.37
CA GLY A 65 -5.15 -8.69 1.02
C GLY A 65 -4.35 -9.40 2.11
N CYS A 66 -4.90 -10.49 2.67
CA CYS A 66 -4.26 -11.43 3.60
C CYS A 66 -3.49 -10.80 4.78
N VAL A 67 -4.21 -10.46 5.85
CA VAL A 67 -3.62 -10.24 7.18
C VAL A 67 -3.27 -11.61 7.77
N THR A 68 -2.07 -12.14 7.54
CA THR A 68 -1.63 -13.31 8.29
C THR A 68 -1.66 -12.95 9.78
N ALA A 69 -2.39 -13.75 10.56
CA ALA A 69 -2.54 -13.62 12.01
C ALA A 69 -1.24 -13.94 12.78
N ALA A 70 -0.07 -13.61 12.25
CA ALA A 70 1.19 -13.61 12.99
C ALA A 70 1.35 -12.29 13.76
N ARG A 71 0.27 -11.83 14.42
CA ARG A 71 0.39 -10.87 15.50
C ARG A 71 0.85 -11.68 16.71
N HIS A 72 2.15 -11.68 16.97
CA HIS A 72 2.64 -12.19 18.25
C HIS A 72 1.92 -11.43 19.36
N SER A 73 1.12 -12.14 20.15
CA SER A 73 0.54 -11.64 21.39
C SER A 73 1.66 -11.08 22.26
N ILE A 74 1.78 -9.76 22.29
CA ILE A 74 2.42 -9.04 23.39
C ILE A 74 1.31 -8.25 24.08
N ALA A 75 0.54 -8.96 24.89
CA ALA A 75 -0.27 -8.36 25.92
C ALA A 75 -0.20 -9.29 27.12
N SER A 76 0.55 -8.82 28.10
CA SER A 76 0.81 -9.41 29.40
C SER A 76 -0.44 -9.96 30.10
N GLY A 77 -0.24 -11.09 30.79
CA GLY A 77 -1.07 -11.59 31.88
C GLY A 77 -0.18 -12.38 32.81
#